data_AF-A0A1X7PJ45-F1
#
_entry.id   AF-A0A1X7PJ45-F1
#
_cell.length_a   1.000
_cell.length_b   1.000
_cell.length_c   1.000
_cell.angle_alpha   90.00
_cell.angle_beta   90.00
_cell.angle_gamma   90.00
#
_symmetry.space_group_name_H-M   'P 1'
#
loop_
_entity.id
_entity.type
_entity.pdbx_description
1 polymer ?
#
loop_
_entity_poly.entity_id
_entity_poly.type
_entity_poly.pdbx_seq_one_letter_code
_entity_poly.pdbx_strand_id
1 'polypeptide(L)'
;MLTRKGKYGLKALVYLAKLPVGDLAFVNEIARDQNIPKKFLDAILSELRNAGFVQSRKGKDGGYRLARPATEIKVGHVVRVLDGPLAPIPCASRTQYQACDDCDEATCQVRHIMLDVRQAIAEVLDKRSLAEMRDAANDDLPPAHQILA
;
A
#
# COMPACT_ATOMS: atom_id res chain seq x y z
N MET A 1 -6.83 -2.01 8.28
CA MET A 1 -7.15 -0.67 7.73
C MET A 1 -5.86 0.01 7.31
N LEU A 2 -5.85 0.80 6.22
CA LEU A 2 -4.62 1.42 5.71
C LEU A 2 -4.13 2.52 6.66
N THR A 3 -2.90 2.42 7.13
CA THR A 3 -2.28 3.43 8.01
C THR A 3 -1.78 4.63 7.19
N ARG A 4 -1.34 5.69 7.87
CA ARG A 4 -0.63 6.80 7.20
C ARG A 4 0.61 6.31 6.45
N LYS A 5 1.30 5.29 6.97
CA LYS A 5 2.50 4.73 6.36
C LYS A 5 2.18 4.08 5.01
N GLY A 6 1.21 3.16 4.98
CA GLY A 6 0.71 2.55 3.75
C GLY A 6 0.22 3.56 2.73
N LYS A 7 -0.59 4.55 3.16
CA LYS A 7 -1.06 5.63 2.28
C LYS A 7 0.09 6.41 1.64
N TYR A 8 1.07 6.83 2.43
CA TYR A 8 2.20 7.60 1.92
C TYR A 8 3.14 6.77 1.05
N GLY A 9 3.35 5.49 1.37
CA GLY A 9 4.12 4.59 0.51
C GLY A 9 3.47 4.39 -0.85
N LEU A 10 2.15 4.18 -0.90
CA LEU A 10 1.43 4.07 -2.17
C LEU A 10 1.49 5.37 -2.98
N LYS A 11 1.33 6.54 -2.34
CA LYS A 11 1.50 7.84 -3.02
C LYS A 11 2.90 8.01 -3.61
N ALA A 12 3.94 7.65 -2.87
CA ALA A 12 5.31 7.70 -3.35
C ALA A 12 5.55 6.76 -4.54
N LEU A 13 5.02 5.53 -4.48
CA LEU A 13 5.14 4.58 -5.59
C LEU A 13 4.37 5.04 -6.84
N VAL A 14 3.17 5.59 -6.68
CA VAL A 14 2.40 6.17 -7.80
C VAL A 14 3.15 7.36 -8.42
N TYR A 15 3.78 8.21 -7.61
CA TYR A 15 4.63 9.29 -8.11
C TYR A 15 5.77 8.74 -8.98
N LEU A 16 6.51 7.75 -8.47
CA LEU A 16 7.59 7.10 -9.21
C LEU A 16 7.10 6.39 -10.49
N ALA A 17 5.88 5.83 -10.46
CA ALA A 17 5.27 5.16 -11.60
C ALA A 17 4.86 6.13 -12.74
N LYS A 18 4.81 7.43 -12.47
CA LYS A 18 4.54 8.48 -13.49
C LYS A 18 5.80 8.98 -14.18
N LEU A 19 6.97 8.67 -13.65
CA LEU A 19 8.24 9.07 -14.25
C LEU A 19 8.55 8.20 -15.48
N PRO A 20 9.28 8.72 -16.47
CA PRO A 20 9.86 7.91 -17.52
C PRO A 20 10.68 6.74 -16.96
N VAL A 21 10.71 5.63 -17.70
CA VAL A 21 11.41 4.42 -17.27
C VAL A 21 12.90 4.72 -17.10
N GLY A 22 13.42 4.50 -15.90
CA GLY A 22 14.85 4.67 -15.56
C GLY A 22 15.15 5.96 -14.80
N ASP A 23 14.26 6.95 -14.86
CA ASP A 23 14.41 8.23 -14.19
C ASP A 23 14.35 8.08 -12.67
N LEU A 24 15.09 8.97 -12.00
CA LEU A 24 15.19 9.02 -10.54
C LEU A 24 14.50 10.29 -10.05
N ALA A 25 13.84 10.21 -8.90
CA ALA A 25 13.36 11.38 -8.18
C ALA A 25 14.00 11.46 -6.79
N PHE A 26 14.37 12.66 -6.37
CA PHE A 26 14.85 12.90 -5.03
C PHE A 26 13.71 12.80 -4.03
N VAL A 27 14.03 12.33 -2.82
CA VAL A 27 13.05 12.25 -1.72
C VAL A 27 12.42 13.62 -1.41
N ASN A 28 13.13 14.72 -1.62
CA ASN A 28 12.61 16.08 -1.44
C ASN A 28 11.53 16.42 -2.45
N GLU A 29 11.67 15.99 -3.71
CA GLU A 29 10.69 16.23 -4.77
C GLU A 29 9.43 15.43 -4.49
N ILE A 30 9.58 14.13 -4.20
CA ILE A 30 8.46 13.25 -3.84
C ILE A 30 7.73 13.80 -2.60
N ALA A 31 8.47 14.19 -1.56
CA ALA A 31 7.90 14.73 -0.32
C ALA A 31 7.07 15.99 -0.56
N ARG A 32 7.60 16.94 -1.34
CA ARG A 32 6.92 18.19 -1.69
C ARG A 32 5.67 17.91 -2.52
N ASP A 33 5.82 17.21 -3.64
CA ASP A 33 4.75 17.02 -4.62
C ASP A 33 3.63 16.13 -4.09
N GLN A 34 3.93 15.24 -3.12
CA GLN A 34 2.94 14.38 -2.47
C GLN A 34 2.49 14.89 -1.10
N ASN A 35 2.95 16.05 -0.62
CA ASN A 35 2.65 16.58 0.71
C ASN A 35 2.90 15.55 1.83
N ILE A 36 4.09 14.94 1.83
CA ILE A 36 4.52 13.93 2.81
C ILE A 36 5.68 14.51 3.64
N PRO A 37 5.65 14.44 4.98
CA PRO A 37 6.80 14.83 5.79
C PRO A 37 8.05 14.04 5.40
N LYS A 38 9.11 14.73 4.97
CA LYS A 38 10.34 14.12 4.41
C LYS A 38 10.90 13.00 5.29
N LYS A 39 11.07 13.27 6.59
CA LYS A 39 11.62 12.28 7.55
C LYS A 39 10.81 10.98 7.57
N PHE A 40 9.49 11.08 7.40
CA PHE A 40 8.62 9.92 7.37
C PHE A 40 8.70 9.20 6.02
N LEU A 41 8.80 9.95 4.92
CA LEU A 41 9.03 9.39 3.59
C LEU A 41 10.38 8.66 3.49
N ASP A 42 11.45 9.16 4.12
CA ASP A 42 12.76 8.49 4.16
C ASP A 42 12.64 7.07 4.76
N ALA A 43 11.91 6.92 5.88
CA ALA A 43 11.67 5.62 6.50
C ALA A 43 10.87 4.68 5.59
N ILE A 44 9.79 5.19 4.99
CA ILE A 44 8.94 4.45 4.06
C ILE A 44 9.74 3.96 2.84
N LEU A 45 10.52 4.84 2.21
CA LEU A 45 11.33 4.48 1.04
C LEU A 45 12.44 3.48 1.38
N SER A 46 12.96 3.52 2.61
CA SER A 46 13.89 2.51 3.11
C SER A 46 13.23 1.13 3.22
N GLU A 47 12.03 1.05 3.82
CA GLU A 47 11.26 -0.20 3.88
C GLU A 47 10.92 -0.73 2.47
N LEU A 48 10.45 0.14 1.58
CA LEU A 48 10.12 -0.21 0.19
C LEU A 48 11.35 -0.68 -0.60
N ARG A 49 12.52 -0.09 -0.36
CA ARG A 49 13.79 -0.51 -0.96
C ARG A 49 14.16 -1.90 -0.50
N ASN A 50 14.09 -2.16 0.81
CA ASN A 50 14.44 -3.46 1.39
C ASN A 50 13.48 -4.56 0.89
N ALA A 51 12.21 -4.22 0.64
CA ALA A 51 11.24 -5.11 0.03
C ALA A 51 11.35 -5.23 -1.51
N GLY A 52 12.30 -4.53 -2.15
CA GLY A 52 12.54 -4.62 -3.57
C GLY A 52 11.48 -3.94 -4.45
N PHE A 53 10.73 -2.98 -3.93
CA PHE A 53 9.80 -2.17 -4.74
C PHE A 53 10.48 -0.97 -5.40
N VAL A 54 11.50 -0.42 -4.75
CA VAL A 54 12.27 0.71 -5.27
C VAL A 54 13.76 0.43 -5.22
N GLN A 55 14.50 1.06 -6.13
CA GLN A 55 15.95 1.18 -6.08
C GLN A 55 16.32 2.60 -5.66
N SER A 56 17.49 2.74 -5.03
CA SER A 56 18.04 4.06 -4.74
C SER A 56 19.45 4.22 -5.28
N ARG A 57 19.78 5.45 -5.70
CA ARG A 57 21.13 5.85 -6.09
C ARG A 57 21.57 7.00 -5.18
N LYS A 58 22.84 6.96 -4.72
CA LYS A 58 23.44 8.03 -3.92
C LYS A 58 24.10 9.08 -4.81
N GLY A 59 24.29 10.28 -4.27
CA GLY A 59 25.02 11.37 -4.92
C GLY A 59 24.12 12.46 -5.49
N LYS A 60 24.75 13.42 -6.19
CA LYS A 60 24.11 14.60 -6.78
C LYS A 60 23.07 14.26 -7.85
N ASP A 61 23.23 13.12 -8.52
CA ASP A 61 22.29 12.55 -9.51
C ASP A 61 21.62 11.29 -8.96
N GLY A 62 21.43 11.26 -7.64
CA GLY A 62 20.81 10.16 -6.91
C GLY A 62 19.29 10.19 -6.96
N GLY A 63 18.66 9.50 -6.02
CA GLY A 63 17.20 9.46 -5.87
C GLY A 63 16.65 8.05 -5.84
N TYR A 64 15.34 7.94 -6.05
CA TYR A 64 14.59 6.69 -6.06
C TYR A 64 13.89 6.48 -7.39
N ARG A 65 13.73 5.21 -7.76
CA ARG A 65 12.92 4.75 -8.89
C ARG A 65 12.28 3.41 -8.57
N LEU A 66 11.28 2.99 -9.34
CA LEU A 66 10.74 1.64 -9.23
C LEU A 66 11.82 0.60 -9.56
N ALA A 67 11.86 -0.50 -8.82
CA ALA A 67 12.81 -1.58 -9.06
C ALA A 67 12.41 -2.50 -10.23
N ARG A 68 11.13 -2.44 -10.64
CA ARG A 68 10.52 -3.26 -11.69
C ARG A 68 9.31 -2.50 -12.28
N PRO A 69 8.76 -2.92 -13.44
CA PRO A 69 7.60 -2.27 -14.05
C PRO A 69 6.41 -2.16 -13.08
N ALA A 70 5.66 -1.04 -13.15
CA ALA A 70 4.51 -0.80 -12.29
C ALA A 70 3.38 -1.83 -12.49
N THR A 71 3.33 -2.49 -13.64
CA THR A 71 2.40 -3.59 -13.96
C THR A 71 2.67 -4.86 -13.14
N GLU A 72 3.90 -5.06 -12.66
CA GLU A 72 4.30 -6.22 -11.86
C GLU A 72 4.18 -5.98 -10.34
N ILE A 73 3.98 -4.73 -9.91
CA ILE A 73 3.87 -4.38 -8.50
C ILE A 73 2.40 -4.45 -8.08
N LYS A 74 2.01 -5.49 -7.34
CA LYS A 74 0.66 -5.60 -6.78
C LYS A 74 0.48 -4.70 -5.57
N VAL A 75 -0.64 -3.96 -5.53
CA VAL A 75 -0.96 -3.01 -4.44
C VAL A 75 -1.02 -3.74 -3.09
N GLY A 76 -1.67 -4.91 -3.05
CA GLY A 76 -1.77 -5.69 -1.82
C GLY A 76 -0.43 -6.17 -1.27
N HIS A 77 0.60 -6.37 -2.10
CA HIS A 77 1.95 -6.70 -1.62
C HIS A 77 2.58 -5.50 -0.92
N VAL A 78 2.44 -4.30 -1.49
CA VAL A 78 2.94 -3.06 -0.89
C VAL A 78 2.27 -2.81 0.45
N VAL A 79 0.95 -2.94 0.52
CA VAL A 79 0.20 -2.75 1.77
C VAL A 79 0.66 -3.74 2.83
N ARG A 80 0.89 -5.01 2.47
CA ARG A 80 1.39 -6.00 3.43
C ARG A 80 2.78 -5.70 3.97
N VAL A 81 3.66 -5.12 3.15
CA VAL A 81 5.01 -4.73 3.57
C VAL A 81 4.96 -3.54 4.52
N LEU A 82 4.11 -2.55 4.25
CA LEU A 82 4.06 -1.34 5.07
C LEU A 82 3.17 -1.52 6.31
N ASP A 83 1.94 -1.98 6.14
CA ASP A 83 0.93 -1.97 7.18
C ASP A 83 0.68 -3.35 7.81
N GLY A 84 1.28 -4.41 7.27
CA GLY A 84 1.08 -5.77 7.73
C GLY A 84 -0.16 -6.45 7.14
N PRO A 85 -0.71 -7.49 7.78
CA PRO A 85 -1.77 -8.31 7.20
C PRO A 85 -3.03 -7.50 6.87
N LEU A 86 -3.71 -7.87 5.78
CA LEU A 86 -5.00 -7.28 5.38
C LEU A 86 -6.18 -7.74 6.26
N ALA A 87 -5.91 -8.27 7.44
CA ALA A 87 -6.92 -8.85 8.32
C ALA A 87 -7.49 -7.78 9.25
N PRO A 88 -8.82 -7.67 9.38
CA PRO A 88 -9.45 -6.70 10.27
C PRO A 88 -9.31 -7.08 11.75
N ILE A 89 -9.15 -8.38 12.05
CA ILE A 89 -8.90 -8.91 13.40
C ILE A 89 -7.83 -10.01 13.37
N PRO A 90 -7.12 -10.27 14.49
CA PRO A 90 -6.00 -11.22 14.52
C PRO A 90 -6.38 -12.67 14.17
N CYS A 91 -7.49 -13.20 14.68
CA CYS A 91 -7.94 -14.57 14.39
C CYS A 91 -8.43 -14.77 12.94
N ALA A 92 -8.66 -13.67 12.21
CA ALA A 92 -8.90 -13.68 10.77
C ALA A 92 -7.61 -13.54 9.96
N SER A 93 -6.45 -13.30 10.56
CA SER A 93 -5.19 -13.16 9.81
C SER A 93 -4.65 -14.49 9.31
N ARG A 94 -4.08 -14.51 8.09
CA ARG A 94 -3.36 -15.69 7.56
C ARG A 94 -1.88 -15.70 7.95
N THR A 95 -1.28 -14.52 8.10
CA THR A 95 0.18 -14.37 8.28
C THR A 95 0.57 -13.92 9.68
N GLN A 96 -0.39 -13.43 10.47
CA GLN A 96 -0.22 -13.04 11.88
C GLN A 96 -1.44 -13.48 12.66
N TYR A 97 -1.79 -14.77 12.52
CA TYR A 97 -2.89 -15.36 13.27
C TYR A 97 -2.61 -15.28 14.77
N GLN A 98 -3.62 -14.91 15.53
CA GLN A 98 -3.63 -15.02 16.97
C GLN A 98 -5.00 -15.53 17.39
N ALA A 99 -5.00 -16.56 18.25
CA ALA A 99 -6.23 -17.14 18.74
C ALA A 99 -7.00 -16.16 19.64
N CYS A 100 -8.31 -16.25 19.63
CA CYS A 100 -9.17 -15.54 20.58
C CYS A 100 -9.12 -16.19 21.97
N ASP A 101 -9.07 -15.35 23.02
CA ASP A 101 -9.12 -15.81 24.41
C ASP A 101 -10.57 -15.91 24.95
N ASP A 102 -11.55 -15.41 24.20
CA ASP A 102 -12.92 -15.14 24.64
C ASP A 102 -14.01 -15.91 23.87
N CYS A 103 -13.65 -16.71 22.87
CA CYS A 103 -14.62 -17.47 22.08
C CYS A 103 -14.04 -18.76 21.45
N ASP A 104 -14.95 -19.66 21.04
CA ASP A 104 -14.62 -20.77 20.15
C ASP A 104 -14.66 -20.28 18.69
N GLU A 105 -13.49 -20.23 18.06
CA GLU A 105 -13.33 -19.76 16.68
C GLU A 105 -14.02 -20.61 15.61
N ALA A 106 -14.35 -21.86 15.92
CA ALA A 106 -15.07 -22.73 14.99
C ALA A 106 -16.54 -22.31 14.82
N THR A 107 -17.12 -21.69 15.86
CA THR A 107 -18.53 -21.27 15.90
C THR A 107 -18.71 -19.75 15.99
N CYS A 108 -17.61 -19.00 16.14
CA CYS A 108 -17.59 -17.54 16.25
C CYS A 108 -18.09 -16.85 14.95
N GLN A 109 -19.29 -16.27 15.00
CA GLN A 109 -19.90 -15.55 13.87
C GLN A 109 -19.11 -14.29 13.50
N VAL A 110 -18.46 -13.64 14.46
CA VAL A 110 -17.61 -12.47 14.21
C VAL A 110 -16.42 -12.88 13.33
N ARG A 111 -15.75 -13.97 13.67
CA ARG A 111 -14.62 -14.48 12.87
C ARG A 111 -15.07 -14.83 11.45
N HIS A 112 -16.20 -15.52 11.30
CA HIS A 112 -16.75 -15.86 9.99
C HIS A 112 -16.89 -14.63 9.08
N ILE A 113 -17.61 -13.60 9.53
CA ILE A 113 -17.79 -12.36 8.75
C ILE A 113 -16.46 -11.64 8.52
N MET A 114 -15.54 -11.65 9.49
CA MET A 114 -14.23 -11.01 9.33
C MET A 114 -13.31 -11.73 8.34
N LEU A 115 -13.47 -13.05 8.15
CA LEU A 115 -12.78 -13.79 7.08
C LEU A 115 -13.25 -13.33 5.70
N ASP A 116 -14.56 -13.06 5.55
CA ASP A 116 -15.15 -12.54 4.31
C ASP A 116 -14.66 -11.12 4.02
N VAL A 117 -14.67 -10.23 5.03
CA VAL A 117 -14.14 -8.86 4.91
C VAL A 117 -12.67 -8.88 4.48
N ARG A 118 -11.84 -9.71 5.12
CA ARG A 118 -10.43 -9.89 4.72
C ARG A 118 -10.33 -10.34 3.27
N GLN A 119 -11.14 -11.32 2.87
CA GLN A 119 -11.10 -11.87 1.51
C GLN A 119 -11.48 -10.80 0.48
N ALA A 120 -12.54 -10.03 0.72
CA ALA A 120 -12.95 -8.93 -0.15
C ALA A 120 -11.86 -7.85 -0.29
N ILE A 121 -11.23 -7.44 0.82
CA ILE A 121 -10.11 -6.49 0.79
C ILE A 121 -8.94 -7.04 -0.02
N ALA A 122 -8.56 -8.30 0.21
CA ALA A 122 -7.47 -8.95 -0.51
C ALA A 122 -7.77 -9.05 -2.01
N GLU A 123 -9.00 -9.38 -2.41
CA GLU A 123 -9.39 -9.46 -3.81
C GLU A 123 -9.25 -8.13 -4.55
N VAL A 124 -9.62 -7.02 -3.91
CA VAL A 124 -9.44 -5.69 -4.50
C VAL A 124 -7.95 -5.37 -4.64
N LEU A 125 -7.17 -5.53 -3.57
CA LEU A 125 -5.78 -5.06 -3.55
C LEU A 125 -4.79 -5.98 -4.28
N ASP A 126 -5.02 -7.30 -4.26
CA ASP A 126 -4.10 -8.28 -4.87
C ASP A 126 -4.29 -8.38 -6.40
N LYS A 127 -5.48 -8.05 -6.90
CA LYS A 127 -5.75 -8.04 -8.34
C LYS A 127 -5.19 -6.79 -9.02
N ARG A 128 -5.10 -5.67 -8.32
CA ARG A 128 -4.63 -4.39 -8.87
C ARG A 128 -3.11 -4.22 -8.81
N SER A 129 -2.54 -3.87 -9.95
CA SER A 129 -1.17 -3.41 -10.12
C SER A 129 -1.04 -1.92 -9.77
N LEU A 130 0.19 -1.49 -9.52
CA LEU A 130 0.52 -0.08 -9.32
C LEU A 130 0.24 0.75 -10.58
N ALA A 131 0.40 0.16 -11.77
CA ALA A 131 0.02 0.79 -13.04
C ALA A 131 -1.48 1.09 -13.10
N GLU A 132 -2.33 0.10 -12.80
CA GLU A 132 -3.79 0.30 -12.73
C GLU A 132 -4.18 1.32 -11.65
N MET A 133 -3.47 1.36 -10.52
CA MET A 133 -3.70 2.37 -9.50
C MET A 133 -3.30 3.78 -9.96
N ARG A 134 -2.20 3.92 -10.70
CA ARG A 134 -1.74 5.19 -11.27
C ARG A 134 -2.75 5.74 -12.29
N ASP A 135 -3.32 4.84 -13.08
CA ASP A 135 -4.21 5.16 -14.20
C ASP A 135 -5.69 5.13 -13.81
N ALA A 136 -6.00 4.79 -12.55
CA ALA A 136 -7.37 4.78 -12.04
C ALA A 136 -7.98 6.18 -12.16
N ALA A 137 -8.98 6.32 -13.03
CA ALA A 137 -9.83 7.50 -13.08
C ALA A 137 -10.72 7.52 -11.82
N ASN A 138 -11.04 8.71 -11.33
CA ASN A 138 -12.03 8.88 -10.27
C ASN A 138 -13.47 8.73 -10.79
N ASP A 139 -13.65 8.26 -12.03
CA ASP A 139 -14.92 8.30 -12.76
C ASP A 139 -16.00 7.41 -12.11
N ASP A 140 -15.60 6.41 -11.31
CA ASP A 140 -16.50 5.53 -10.57
C ASP A 140 -16.73 5.94 -9.10
N LEU A 141 -16.07 7.01 -8.60
CA LEU A 141 -16.36 7.49 -7.25
C LEU A 141 -17.53 8.47 -7.28
N PRO A 142 -18.65 8.18 -6.57
CA PRO A 142 -19.64 9.22 -6.34
C PRO A 142 -18.94 10.44 -5.70
N PRO A 143 -19.33 11.67 -6.07
CA PRO A 143 -18.74 12.87 -5.51
C PRO A 143 -18.66 12.79 -3.98
N ALA A 144 -17.57 13.29 -3.39
CA ALA A 144 -17.31 13.16 -1.94
C ALA A 144 -18.45 13.65 -1.02
N HIS A 145 -19.39 14.44 -1.53
CA HIS A 145 -20.58 14.91 -0.83
C HIS A 145 -21.79 13.95 -0.85
N GLN A 146 -21.70 12.80 -1.55
CA GLN A 146 -22.78 11.81 -1.66
C GLN A 146 -22.54 10.53 -0.83
N ILE A 147 -21.46 10.47 -0.05
CA ILE A 147 -21.09 9.28 0.77
C ILE A 147 -21.74 9.33 2.17
N LEU A 148 -22.41 10.43 2.52
CA LEU A 148 -23.14 10.60 3.79
C LEU A 148 -24.62 10.86 3.51
N ALA A 149 -25.35 9.83 3.10
CA ALA A 149 -26.80 9.76 3.12
C ALA A 149 -27.24 8.34 3.48
#